data_AF-A0A3S4UYV1-F1
#
_entry.id   AF-A0A3S4UYV1-F1
#
_cell.length_a   1.000
_cell.length_b   1.000
_cell.length_c   1.000
_cell.angle_alpha   90.00
_cell.angle_beta   90.00
_cell.angle_gamma   90.00
#
_symmetry.space_group_name_H-M   'P 1'
#
loop_
_entity.id
_entity.type
_entity.pdbx_description
1 polymer ?
#
loop_
_entity_poly.entity_id
_entity_poly.type
_entity_poly.pdbx_seq_one_letter_code
_entity_poly.pdbx_strand_id
1 'polypeptide(L)'
;MLIVLVAGLLPGNRVLGGVLALAAAAGVVCLQAVIGSGPGGAVTGLRLRRVAQRDAAPGRAAVLRAGLIAVAAAASFGVVPLVMVARVDGRAWSQTWFDRLAGTTVVMTARPSQAVYTLSLGERVVPVVGGLVLGRAPEAVSEVGDVRLVAVLEDEPSVSKTHALLQPTAEGLLVTDLGSTNGTHVEDVHGVHRLNPGTARTVERGRKVYFGEAMCLIQ
;
A
#
# COMPACT_ATOMS: atom_id res chain seq x y z
N MET A 1 -20.16 -5.89 11.62
CA MET A 1 -20.40 -5.82 13.08
C MET A 1 -21.13 -4.55 13.53
N LEU A 2 -20.88 -3.36 12.98
CA LEU A 2 -21.56 -2.11 13.41
C LEU A 2 -23.08 -2.09 13.13
N ILE A 3 -23.54 -2.70 12.03
CA ILE A 3 -24.97 -2.70 11.64
C ILE A 3 -25.83 -3.60 12.57
N VAL A 4 -25.25 -4.67 13.10
CA VAL A 4 -25.95 -5.58 14.03
C VAL A 4 -26.12 -4.96 15.42
N LEU A 5 -25.21 -4.05 15.81
CA LEU A 5 -25.25 -3.38 17.11
C LEU A 5 -26.38 -2.33 17.20
N VAL A 6 -26.69 -1.63 16.11
CA VAL A 6 -27.77 -0.62 16.09
C VAL A 6 -29.16 -1.26 16.21
N ALA A 7 -29.35 -2.48 15.70
CA ALA A 7 -30.62 -3.21 15.82
C ALA A 7 -30.93 -3.66 17.27
N GLY A 8 -29.93 -3.72 18.16
CA GLY A 8 -30.10 -4.06 19.57
C GLY A 8 -30.37 -2.87 20.50
N LEU A 9 -30.28 -1.63 20.00
CA LEU A 9 -30.30 -0.40 20.81
C LEU A 9 -31.67 0.29 20.90
N LEU A 10 -32.70 -0.21 20.20
CA LEU A 10 -34.08 0.28 20.30
C LEU A 10 -34.95 -0.72 21.06
N PRO A 11 -35.11 -0.57 22.39
CA PRO A 11 -35.95 -1.47 23.17
C PRO A 11 -37.42 -1.24 22.81
N GLY A 12 -37.97 -2.11 21.95
CA GLY A 12 -39.43 -2.20 21.75
C GLY A 12 -39.90 -2.71 20.39
N ASN A 13 -39.17 -2.45 19.30
CA ASN A 13 -39.67 -2.81 17.96
C ASN A 13 -38.59 -3.38 17.03
N ARG A 14 -38.52 -4.72 16.97
CA ARG A 14 -37.59 -5.48 16.10
C ARG A 14 -37.76 -5.16 14.62
N VAL A 15 -38.98 -4.83 14.18
CA VAL A 15 -39.26 -4.45 12.79
C VAL A 15 -38.63 -3.10 12.48
N LEU A 16 -38.81 -2.12 13.36
CA LEU A 16 -38.19 -0.80 13.22
C LEU A 16 -36.65 -0.90 13.22
N GLY A 17 -36.09 -1.72 14.11
CA GLY A 17 -34.64 -1.98 14.15
C GLY A 17 -34.12 -2.61 12.84
N GLY A 18 -34.84 -3.57 12.27
CA GLY A 18 -34.52 -4.18 10.98
C GLY A 18 -34.57 -3.19 9.81
N VAL A 19 -35.62 -2.36 9.75
CA VAL A 19 -35.78 -1.33 8.71
C VAL A 19 -34.65 -0.30 8.79
N LEU A 20 -34.28 0.17 9.99
CA LEU A 20 -33.18 1.10 10.19
C LEU A 20 -31.82 0.49 9.80
N ALA A 21 -31.59 -0.79 10.11
CA ALA A 21 -30.37 -1.49 9.71
C ALA A 21 -30.25 -1.62 8.18
N LEU A 22 -31.35 -1.93 7.48
CA LEU A 22 -31.39 -1.97 6.02
C LEU A 22 -31.18 -0.59 5.40
N ALA A 23 -31.80 0.46 5.95
CA ALA A 23 -31.62 1.83 5.50
C ALA A 23 -30.16 2.31 5.69
N ALA A 24 -29.54 1.98 6.83
CA ALA A 24 -28.13 2.25 7.08
C ALA A 24 -27.20 1.50 6.11
N ALA A 25 -27.49 0.22 5.84
CA ALA A 25 -26.75 -0.56 4.85
C ALA A 25 -26.85 0.05 3.45
N ALA A 26 -28.06 0.43 3.02
CA ALA A 26 -28.28 1.12 1.74
C ALA A 26 -27.54 2.47 1.67
N GLY A 27 -27.56 3.25 2.76
CA GLY A 27 -26.81 4.50 2.86
C GLY A 27 -25.30 4.30 2.69
N VAL A 28 -24.73 3.25 3.31
CA VAL A 28 -23.31 2.89 3.14
C VAL A 28 -22.99 2.50 1.69
N VAL A 29 -23.88 1.76 1.02
CA VAL A 29 -23.70 1.40 -0.40
C VAL A 29 -23.75 2.63 -1.30
N CYS A 30 -24.69 3.54 -1.08
CA CYS A 30 -24.76 4.82 -1.79
C CYS A 30 -23.49 5.64 -1.58
N LEU A 31 -23.00 5.73 -0.34
CA LEU A 31 -21.75 6.43 -0.02
C LEU A 31 -20.55 5.81 -0.73
N GLN A 32 -20.46 4.48 -0.75
CA GLN A 32 -19.41 3.76 -1.50
C GLN A 32 -19.54 3.96 -3.01
N ALA A 33 -20.76 4.04 -3.56
CA ALA A 33 -20.96 4.30 -4.99
C ALA A 33 -20.46 5.69 -5.41
N VAL A 34 -20.64 6.70 -4.55
CA VAL A 34 -20.26 8.10 -4.83
C VAL A 34 -18.80 8.39 -4.48
N ILE A 35 -18.34 7.96 -3.30
CA ILE A 35 -17.03 8.35 -2.75
C ILE A 35 -15.99 7.23 -2.87
N GLY A 36 -16.44 5.99 -3.06
CA GLY A 36 -15.55 4.81 -3.03
C GLY A 36 -15.11 4.40 -1.62
N SER A 37 -15.41 5.18 -0.57
CA SER A 37 -15.09 4.82 0.82
C SER A 37 -16.35 4.49 1.61
N GLY A 38 -16.32 3.39 2.36
CA GLY A 38 -17.27 3.12 3.44
C GLY A 38 -16.67 3.49 4.79
N PRO A 39 -17.44 3.43 5.90
CA PRO A 39 -16.94 3.80 7.22
C PRO A 39 -15.69 3.02 7.64
N GLY A 40 -15.64 1.70 7.38
CA GLY A 40 -14.43 0.91 7.62
C GLY A 40 -13.27 1.28 6.69
N GLY A 41 -13.56 1.53 5.41
CA GLY A 41 -12.56 1.95 4.43
C GLY A 41 -11.98 3.35 4.72
N ALA A 42 -12.77 4.24 5.33
CA ALA A 42 -12.28 5.55 5.77
C ALA A 42 -11.24 5.42 6.90
N VAL A 43 -11.43 4.45 7.80
CA VAL A 43 -10.48 4.18 8.90
C VAL A 43 -9.23 3.45 8.37
N THR A 44 -9.40 2.44 7.53
CA THR A 44 -8.27 1.63 7.02
C THR A 44 -7.60 2.23 5.79
N GLY A 45 -8.08 3.36 5.29
CA GLY A 45 -7.62 3.96 4.04
C GLY A 45 -7.95 3.15 2.79
N LEU A 46 -8.89 2.21 2.85
CA LEU A 46 -9.31 1.41 1.70
C LEU A 46 -10.40 2.14 0.91
N ARG A 47 -10.21 2.25 -0.40
CA ARG A 47 -11.24 2.76 -1.33
C ARG A 47 -11.54 1.75 -2.42
N LEU A 48 -12.82 1.60 -2.71
CA LEU A 48 -13.34 0.85 -3.84
C LEU A 48 -13.21 1.71 -5.10
N ARG A 49 -12.53 1.19 -6.12
CA ARG A 49 -12.36 1.80 -7.44
C ARG A 49 -12.86 0.85 -8.52
N ARG A 50 -13.14 1.39 -9.71
CA ARG A 50 -13.51 0.58 -10.88
C ARG A 50 -12.24 0.13 -11.61
N VAL A 51 -12.17 -1.14 -11.99
CA VAL A 51 -11.02 -1.71 -12.71
C VAL A 51 -10.77 -0.98 -14.03
N ALA A 52 -11.84 -0.69 -14.78
CA ALA A 52 -11.76 -0.02 -16.08
C ALA A 52 -11.34 1.46 -16.00
N GLN A 53 -11.48 2.12 -14.84
CA GLN A 53 -11.21 3.55 -14.70
C GLN A 53 -10.80 3.87 -13.26
N ARG A 54 -9.47 3.84 -13.00
CA ARG A 54 -8.90 3.85 -11.64
C ARG A 54 -9.18 5.15 -10.87
N ASP A 55 -9.38 6.27 -11.55
CA ASP A 55 -9.59 7.58 -10.92
C ASP A 55 -11.06 7.94 -10.68
N ALA A 56 -11.98 7.22 -11.31
CA ALA A 56 -13.42 7.49 -11.21
C ALA A 56 -14.05 6.85 -9.96
N ALA A 57 -15.17 7.41 -9.52
CA ALA A 57 -16.01 6.78 -8.51
C ALA A 57 -16.56 5.44 -9.03
N PRO A 58 -16.70 4.40 -8.19
CA PRO A 58 -17.13 3.08 -8.63
C PRO A 58 -18.57 3.08 -9.16
N GLY A 59 -19.43 3.97 -8.69
CA GLY A 59 -20.81 4.14 -9.16
C GLY A 59 -21.61 2.84 -9.07
N ARG A 60 -22.27 2.46 -10.17
CA ARG A 60 -23.09 1.24 -10.28
C ARG A 60 -22.34 -0.05 -9.93
N ALA A 61 -21.02 -0.08 -10.10
CA ALA A 61 -20.18 -1.22 -9.75
C ALA A 61 -20.19 -1.51 -8.23
N ALA A 62 -20.22 -0.46 -7.40
CA ALA A 62 -20.33 -0.62 -5.95
C ALA A 62 -21.69 -1.21 -5.53
N VAL A 63 -22.75 -0.79 -6.22
CA VAL A 63 -24.12 -1.30 -5.98
C VAL A 63 -24.22 -2.76 -6.36
N LEU A 64 -23.70 -3.14 -7.53
CA LEU A 64 -23.68 -4.54 -7.98
C LEU A 64 -22.90 -5.43 -7.00
N ARG A 65 -21.71 -4.98 -6.59
CA ARG A 65 -20.89 -5.67 -5.58
C ARG A 65 -21.67 -5.88 -4.28
N ALA A 66 -22.31 -4.83 -3.76
CA ALA A 66 -23.08 -4.89 -2.53
C ALA A 66 -24.29 -5.83 -2.65
N GLY A 67 -24.98 -5.81 -3.79
CA GLY A 67 -26.08 -6.72 -4.09
C GLY A 67 -25.65 -8.18 -4.09
N LEU A 68 -24.54 -8.50 -4.76
CA LEU A 68 -24.00 -9.87 -4.77
C LEU A 68 -23.62 -10.36 -3.37
N ILE A 69 -22.98 -9.50 -2.57
CA ILE A 69 -22.62 -9.80 -1.18
C ILE A 69 -23.88 -10.00 -0.34
N ALA A 70 -24.91 -9.17 -0.51
CA ALA A 70 -26.15 -9.27 0.24
C ALA A 70 -26.92 -10.57 -0.08
N VAL A 71 -27.02 -10.94 -1.35
CA VAL A 71 -27.65 -12.20 -1.78
C VAL A 71 -26.87 -13.40 -1.23
N ALA A 72 -25.54 -13.40 -1.35
CA ALA A 72 -24.70 -14.46 -0.80
C ALA A 72 -24.80 -14.53 0.73
N ALA A 73 -24.81 -13.40 1.42
CA ALA A 73 -24.97 -13.34 2.87
C ALA A 73 -26.34 -13.86 3.31
N ALA A 74 -27.42 -13.48 2.63
CA ALA A 74 -28.76 -13.97 2.93
C ALA A 74 -28.87 -15.49 2.74
N ALA A 75 -28.35 -16.02 1.63
CA ALA A 75 -28.39 -17.46 1.33
C ALA A 75 -27.50 -18.31 2.26
N SER A 76 -26.40 -17.74 2.76
CA SER A 76 -25.40 -18.47 3.57
C SER A 76 -25.37 -18.06 5.04
N PHE A 77 -26.33 -17.26 5.51
CA PHE A 77 -26.29 -16.61 6.83
C PHE A 77 -24.94 -15.90 7.11
N GLY A 78 -24.36 -15.29 6.08
CA GLY A 78 -23.11 -14.51 6.15
C GLY A 78 -21.82 -15.32 6.01
N VAL A 79 -21.89 -16.65 5.91
CA VAL A 79 -20.68 -17.50 5.87
C VAL A 79 -19.89 -17.32 4.57
N VAL A 80 -20.56 -17.27 3.41
CA VAL A 80 -19.88 -17.21 2.10
C VAL A 80 -19.04 -15.94 1.94
N PRO A 81 -19.54 -14.73 2.24
CA PRO A 81 -18.71 -13.52 2.20
C PRO A 81 -17.49 -13.58 3.11
N LEU A 82 -17.60 -14.17 4.31
CA LEU A 82 -16.48 -14.29 5.25
C LEU A 82 -15.40 -15.24 4.72
N VAL A 83 -15.80 -16.42 4.21
CA VAL A 83 -14.87 -17.38 3.60
C VAL A 83 -14.18 -16.75 2.39
N MET A 84 -14.93 -16.06 1.53
CA MET A 84 -14.34 -15.40 0.36
C MET A 84 -13.29 -14.36 0.74
N VAL A 85 -13.50 -13.57 1.80
CA VAL A 85 -12.50 -12.63 2.32
C VAL A 85 -11.30 -13.37 2.93
N ALA A 86 -11.53 -14.44 3.68
CA ALA A 86 -10.45 -15.23 4.31
C ALA A 86 -9.57 -15.97 3.28
N ARG A 87 -10.09 -16.21 2.08
CA ARG A 87 -9.38 -16.89 0.97
C ARG A 87 -8.69 -15.92 0.01
N VAL A 88 -8.73 -14.62 0.29
CA VAL A 88 -7.99 -13.59 -0.45
C VAL A 88 -6.49 -13.79 -0.16
N ASP A 89 -5.77 -14.36 -1.13
CA ASP A 89 -4.33 -14.58 -0.99
C ASP A 89 -3.57 -13.25 -0.88
N GLY A 90 -2.67 -13.14 0.10
CA GLY A 90 -1.91 -11.92 0.39
C GLY A 90 -0.79 -11.59 -0.60
N ARG A 91 -0.62 -12.37 -1.68
CA ARG A 91 0.56 -12.27 -2.57
C ARG A 91 0.38 -11.38 -3.81
N ALA A 92 -0.84 -10.95 -4.15
CA ALA A 92 -1.05 -10.02 -5.25
C ALA A 92 -2.45 -9.39 -5.18
N TRP A 93 -2.53 -8.09 -4.85
CA TRP A 93 -3.66 -7.16 -5.10
C TRP A 93 -5.04 -7.84 -5.32
N SER A 94 -5.53 -8.55 -4.31
CA SER A 94 -6.45 -9.66 -4.50
C SER A 94 -7.92 -9.21 -4.45
N GLN A 95 -8.57 -9.30 -5.62
CA GLN A 95 -10.01 -9.13 -5.81
C GLN A 95 -10.75 -10.39 -5.36
N THR A 96 -11.78 -10.27 -4.52
CA THR A 96 -12.72 -11.38 -4.29
C THR A 96 -13.49 -11.72 -5.57
N TRP A 97 -14.18 -12.85 -5.60
CA TRP A 97 -15.07 -13.19 -6.71
C TRP A 97 -16.14 -12.11 -6.96
N PHE A 98 -16.67 -11.49 -5.89
CA PHE A 98 -17.63 -10.38 -5.99
C PHE A 98 -17.02 -9.15 -6.66
N ASP A 99 -15.77 -8.85 -6.32
CA ASP A 99 -15.03 -7.71 -6.87
C ASP A 99 -14.77 -7.91 -8.37
N ARG A 100 -14.40 -9.13 -8.77
CA ARG A 100 -14.18 -9.48 -10.18
C ARG A 100 -15.46 -9.32 -11.01
N LEU A 101 -16.58 -9.86 -10.52
CA LEU A 101 -17.87 -9.73 -11.22
C LEU A 101 -18.37 -8.29 -11.29
N ALA A 102 -18.15 -7.52 -10.23
CA ALA A 102 -18.55 -6.12 -10.21
C ALA A 102 -17.59 -5.20 -10.98
N GLY A 103 -16.42 -5.69 -11.40
CA GLY A 103 -15.37 -4.89 -12.02
C GLY A 103 -14.80 -3.85 -11.03
N THR A 104 -14.71 -4.20 -9.75
CA THR A 104 -14.20 -3.32 -8.70
C THR A 104 -12.87 -3.83 -8.14
N THR A 105 -12.03 -2.91 -7.70
CA THR A 105 -10.82 -3.21 -6.93
C THR A 105 -10.84 -2.42 -5.64
N VAL A 106 -10.43 -3.06 -4.56
CA VAL A 106 -10.12 -2.34 -3.33
C VAL A 106 -8.67 -1.89 -3.43
N VAL A 107 -8.45 -0.59 -3.35
CA VAL A 107 -7.13 0.04 -3.39
C VAL A 107 -6.93 0.80 -2.10
N MET A 108 -5.79 0.59 -1.45
CA MET A 108 -5.38 1.39 -0.31
C MET A 108 -4.98 2.79 -0.80
N THR A 109 -5.76 3.80 -0.44
CA THR A 109 -5.59 5.21 -0.82
C THR A 109 -5.09 6.08 0.30
N ALA A 110 -5.19 5.62 1.56
CA ALA A 110 -4.17 6.05 2.50
C ALA A 110 -2.87 5.49 1.95
N ARG A 111 -2.08 6.34 1.28
CA ARG A 111 -0.65 6.11 1.26
C ARG A 111 -0.31 5.92 2.74
N PRO A 112 0.23 4.77 3.20
CA PRO A 112 0.81 4.73 4.53
C PRO A 112 1.66 5.97 4.59
N SER A 113 1.39 6.89 5.53
CA SER A 113 1.99 8.23 5.58
C SER A 113 3.43 8.08 5.13
N GLN A 114 3.73 8.45 3.89
CA GLN A 114 5.00 8.06 3.29
C GLN A 114 5.98 8.85 4.12
N ALA A 115 6.70 8.18 5.02
CA ALA A 115 7.75 8.81 5.77
C ALA A 115 8.68 9.36 4.70
N VAL A 116 8.66 10.69 4.55
CA VAL A 116 9.47 11.34 3.52
C VAL A 116 10.86 11.39 4.12
N TYR A 117 11.73 10.54 3.57
CA TYR A 117 13.15 10.63 3.85
C TYR A 117 13.81 11.52 2.80
N THR A 118 14.92 12.11 3.16
CA THR A 118 15.80 12.84 2.25
C THR A 118 17.17 12.20 2.30
N LEU A 119 17.72 11.93 1.12
CA LEU A 119 19.09 11.47 0.94
C LEU A 119 19.95 12.69 0.72
N SER A 120 20.92 12.92 1.59
CA SER A 120 22.00 13.87 1.33
C SER A 120 23.14 13.11 0.65
N LEU A 121 23.37 13.42 -0.62
CA LEU A 121 24.42 12.88 -1.50
C LEU A 121 25.36 14.06 -1.81
N GLY A 122 26.36 14.27 -0.96
CA GLY A 122 27.16 15.49 -0.99
C GLY A 122 26.28 16.74 -0.79
N GLU A 123 26.34 17.69 -1.71
CA GLU A 123 25.51 18.91 -1.69
C GLU A 123 24.08 18.68 -2.20
N ARG A 124 23.81 17.54 -2.84
CA ARG A 124 22.50 17.25 -3.42
C ARG A 124 21.59 16.58 -2.40
N VAL A 125 20.42 17.15 -2.19
CA VAL A 125 19.36 16.54 -1.38
C VAL A 125 18.30 15.93 -2.30
N VAL A 126 18.02 14.65 -2.11
CA VAL A 126 17.07 13.88 -2.93
C VAL A 126 15.94 13.37 -2.06
N PRO A 127 14.69 13.80 -2.26
CA PRO A 127 13.56 13.27 -1.51
C PRO A 127 13.22 11.84 -1.94
N VAL A 128 12.93 11.00 -0.96
CA VAL A 128 12.48 9.61 -1.09
C VAL A 128 11.05 9.54 -0.59
N VAL A 129 10.13 9.85 -1.49
CA VAL A 129 8.68 9.81 -1.22
C VAL A 129 8.10 8.43 -1.54
N GLY A 130 8.71 7.69 -2.46
CA GLY A 130 8.32 6.33 -2.83
C GLY A 130 9.55 5.48 -3.15
N GLY A 131 9.35 4.33 -3.81
CA GLY A 131 10.46 3.51 -4.26
C GLY A 131 11.40 4.31 -5.16
N LEU A 132 12.70 4.20 -4.91
CA LEU A 132 13.74 4.92 -5.62
C LEU A 132 14.87 3.97 -5.97
N VAL A 133 15.29 3.97 -7.23
CA VAL A 133 16.46 3.23 -7.68
C VAL A 133 17.62 4.20 -7.86
N LEU A 134 18.69 3.94 -7.14
CA LEU A 134 19.91 4.73 -7.12
C LEU A 134 21.00 4.03 -7.94
N GLY A 135 21.75 4.81 -8.70
CA GLY A 135 22.98 4.37 -9.35
C GLY A 135 23.53 5.44 -10.26
N ARG A 136 24.60 5.16 -11.02
CA ARG A 136 25.16 6.14 -11.98
C ARG A 136 24.38 6.25 -13.28
N ALA A 137 23.67 5.20 -13.66
CA ALA A 137 22.81 5.13 -14.85
C ALA A 137 21.67 4.14 -14.57
N PRO A 138 20.76 4.50 -13.65
CA PRO A 138 19.81 3.56 -13.07
C PRO A 138 18.73 3.16 -14.08
N GLU A 139 18.37 1.88 -14.04
CA GLU A 139 17.26 1.30 -14.80
C GLU A 139 16.15 0.85 -13.86
N ALA A 140 14.91 0.77 -14.38
CA ALA A 140 13.76 0.35 -13.59
C ALA A 140 13.85 -1.15 -13.24
N VAL A 141 13.50 -1.50 -12.00
CA VAL A 141 13.50 -2.88 -11.51
C VAL A 141 12.07 -3.43 -11.57
N SER A 142 11.84 -4.51 -12.32
CA SER A 142 10.50 -5.03 -12.60
C SER A 142 9.73 -5.57 -11.39
N GLU A 143 10.42 -5.88 -10.29
CA GLU A 143 9.85 -6.46 -9.07
C GLU A 143 9.14 -5.43 -8.18
N VAL A 144 9.48 -4.15 -8.35
CA VAL A 144 8.89 -3.03 -7.61
C VAL A 144 8.15 -2.16 -8.61
N GLY A 145 6.99 -1.63 -8.21
CA GLY A 145 6.11 -0.86 -9.09
C GLY A 145 6.71 0.48 -9.56
N ASP A 146 5.94 1.56 -9.45
CA ASP A 146 6.44 2.88 -9.85
C ASP A 146 7.64 3.29 -8.97
N VAL A 147 8.83 3.34 -9.57
CA VAL A 147 10.09 3.71 -8.90
C VAL A 147 10.72 4.92 -9.57
N ARG A 148 11.21 5.85 -8.76
CA ARG A 148 11.94 7.02 -9.25
C ARG A 148 13.39 6.63 -9.51
N LEU A 149 13.87 6.90 -10.72
CA LEU A 149 15.27 6.71 -11.08
C LEU A 149 16.08 7.94 -10.69
N VAL A 150 17.12 7.76 -9.87
CA VAL A 150 18.01 8.85 -9.45
C VAL A 150 19.44 8.50 -9.78
N ALA A 151 19.97 9.24 -10.76
CA ALA A 151 21.38 9.23 -11.06
C ALA A 151 22.14 9.98 -9.96
N VAL A 152 23.09 9.31 -9.31
CA VAL A 152 24.13 9.97 -8.51
C VAL A 152 25.01 10.72 -9.52
N LEU A 153 25.09 12.05 -9.38
CA LEU A 153 25.88 12.87 -10.30
C LEU A 153 27.27 13.14 -9.70
N GLU A 154 28.25 13.09 -10.60
CA GLU A 154 29.70 13.27 -10.49
C GLU A 154 30.50 12.00 -10.16
N ASP A 155 31.15 11.47 -11.22
CA ASP A 155 32.28 10.53 -11.30
C ASP A 155 32.59 9.66 -10.07
N GLU A 156 31.57 8.98 -9.55
CA GLU A 156 31.75 7.87 -8.61
C GLU A 156 31.75 6.55 -9.37
N PRO A 157 32.89 6.12 -9.97
CA PRO A 157 32.98 4.83 -10.66
C PRO A 157 32.72 3.67 -9.71
N SER A 158 32.81 3.93 -8.40
CA SER A 158 32.48 3.00 -7.34
C SER A 158 30.98 2.63 -7.33
N VAL A 159 30.11 3.48 -7.88
CA VAL A 159 28.66 3.28 -7.95
C VAL A 159 28.25 2.59 -9.26
N SER A 160 27.70 1.39 -9.15
CA SER A 160 27.11 0.63 -10.28
C SER A 160 25.98 1.39 -11.01
N LYS A 161 25.70 1.00 -12.26
CA LYS A 161 24.64 1.61 -13.10
C LYS A 161 23.30 1.64 -12.37
N THR A 162 22.88 0.47 -11.90
CA THR A 162 21.75 0.23 -11.01
C THR A 162 22.33 -0.38 -9.75
N HIS A 163 22.42 0.38 -8.65
CA HIS A 163 23.21 -0.02 -7.48
C HIS A 163 22.32 -0.48 -6.32
N ALA A 164 21.35 0.34 -5.93
CA ALA A 164 20.49 0.04 -4.80
C ALA A 164 19.05 0.51 -5.02
N LEU A 165 18.12 -0.20 -4.41
CA LEU A 165 16.72 0.17 -4.28
C LEU A 165 16.49 0.69 -2.86
N LEU A 166 15.82 1.84 -2.77
CA LEU A 166 15.49 2.53 -1.53
C LEU A 166 13.98 2.68 -1.43
N GLN A 167 13.39 2.25 -0.32
CA GLN A 167 11.95 2.31 -0.10
C GLN A 167 11.64 2.91 1.28
N PRO A 168 10.84 3.98 1.35
CA PRO A 168 10.46 4.56 2.63
C PRO A 168 9.54 3.61 3.38
N THR A 169 9.82 3.37 4.66
CA THR A 169 8.97 2.62 5.59
C THR A 169 8.62 3.48 6.81
N ALA A 170 7.76 2.99 7.70
CA ALA A 170 7.43 3.73 8.92
C ALA A 170 8.61 3.82 9.91
N GLU A 171 9.54 2.86 9.87
CA GLU A 171 10.63 2.69 10.84
C GLU A 171 11.97 3.24 10.34
N GLY A 172 12.10 3.42 9.03
CA GLY A 172 13.35 3.82 8.38
C GLY A 172 13.27 3.72 6.87
N LEU A 173 14.42 3.83 6.23
CA LEU A 173 14.55 3.56 4.81
C LEU A 173 14.98 2.11 4.60
N LEU A 174 14.17 1.34 3.89
CA LEU A 174 14.53 0.00 3.47
C LEU A 174 15.52 0.10 2.31
N VAL A 175 16.72 -0.44 2.49
CA VAL A 175 17.82 -0.42 1.53
C VAL A 175 18.09 -1.83 1.04
N THR A 176 18.09 -2.01 -0.28
CA THR A 176 18.38 -3.29 -0.94
C THR A 176 19.48 -3.09 -1.97
N ASP A 177 20.59 -3.79 -1.82
CA ASP A 177 21.64 -3.83 -2.85
C ASP A 177 21.17 -4.66 -4.06
N LEU A 178 21.26 -4.09 -5.26
CA LEU A 178 20.76 -4.70 -6.51
C LEU A 178 21.84 -5.51 -7.24
N GLY A 179 22.79 -6.09 -6.50
CA GLY A 179 23.93 -6.80 -7.08
C GLY A 179 25.04 -5.86 -7.53
N SER A 180 25.34 -4.85 -6.71
CA SER A 180 26.37 -3.88 -7.05
C SER A 180 27.77 -4.50 -7.01
N THR A 181 28.69 -3.94 -7.80
CA THR A 181 30.07 -4.43 -7.92
C THR A 181 30.87 -4.18 -6.64
N ASN A 182 30.79 -2.98 -6.08
CA ASN A 182 31.56 -2.58 -4.89
C ASN A 182 30.78 -2.77 -3.58
N GLY A 183 29.51 -3.15 -3.66
CA GLY A 183 28.65 -3.42 -2.51
C GLY A 183 28.02 -2.17 -1.90
N THR A 184 26.93 -2.41 -1.18
CA THR A 184 26.29 -1.42 -0.31
C THR A 184 26.65 -1.72 1.15
N HIS A 185 27.04 -0.70 1.93
CA HIS A 185 27.27 -0.81 3.36
C HIS A 185 26.31 0.12 4.10
N VAL A 186 25.81 -0.31 5.26
CA VAL A 186 24.89 0.50 6.08
C VAL A 186 25.43 0.62 7.49
N GLU A 187 25.21 1.78 8.10
CA GLU A 187 25.51 2.05 9.49
C GLU A 187 24.31 1.69 10.38
N ASP A 188 24.55 0.92 11.44
CA ASP A 188 23.59 0.69 12.51
C ASP A 188 24.24 0.85 13.89
N VAL A 189 23.56 0.36 14.94
CA VAL A 189 24.05 0.43 16.33
C VAL A 189 25.33 -0.38 16.58
N HIS A 190 25.65 -1.35 15.73
CA HIS A 190 26.83 -2.21 15.81
C HIS A 190 27.98 -1.74 14.91
N GLY A 191 27.78 -0.65 14.15
CA GLY A 191 28.77 -0.07 13.25
C GLY A 191 28.37 -0.21 11.79
N VAL A 192 29.37 -0.25 10.91
CA VAL A 192 29.16 -0.34 9.45
C VAL A 192 29.36 -1.78 9.00
N HIS A 193 28.38 -2.35 8.32
CA HIS A 193 28.49 -3.68 7.71
C HIS A 193 27.94 -3.68 6.29
N ARG A 194 28.45 -4.62 5.50
CA ARG A 194 28.00 -4.84 4.12
C ARG A 194 26.64 -5.53 4.09
N LEU A 195 25.79 -5.12 3.15
CA LEU A 195 24.56 -5.84 2.83
C LEU A 195 24.84 -7.01 1.91
N ASN A 196 24.08 -8.09 2.10
CA ASN A 196 24.01 -9.17 1.12
C ASN A 196 23.13 -8.70 -0.06
N PRO A 197 23.60 -8.81 -1.32
CA PRO A 197 22.80 -8.48 -2.49
C PRO A 197 21.40 -9.13 -2.46
N GLY A 198 20.38 -8.39 -2.86
CA GLY A 198 18.97 -8.80 -2.85
C GLY A 198 18.32 -8.86 -1.46
N THR A 199 19.08 -8.69 -0.37
CA THR A 199 18.52 -8.70 0.99
C THR A 199 18.23 -7.27 1.43
N ALA A 200 16.95 -6.99 1.69
CA ALA A 200 16.49 -5.69 2.14
C ALA A 200 16.81 -5.50 3.64
N ARG A 201 17.35 -4.34 4.02
CA ARG A 201 17.60 -3.96 5.42
C ARG A 201 17.13 -2.55 5.72
N THR A 202 16.42 -2.38 6.83
CA THR A 202 15.95 -1.07 7.28
C THR A 202 17.10 -0.30 7.91
N VAL A 203 17.28 0.95 7.48
CA VAL A 203 18.26 1.89 8.01
C VAL A 203 17.52 3.10 8.60
N GLU A 204 17.83 3.42 9.85
CA GLU A 204 17.16 4.48 10.60
C GLU A 204 17.56 5.88 10.11
N ARG A 205 16.74 6.88 10.46
CA ARG A 205 17.05 8.29 10.22
C ARG A 205 18.31 8.71 10.99
N GLY A 206 19.13 9.54 10.36
CA GLY A 206 20.40 10.02 10.90
C GLY A 206 21.58 9.06 10.70
N ARG A 207 21.35 7.89 10.08
CA ARG A 207 22.40 6.91 9.76
C ARG A 207 22.93 7.08 8.35
N LYS A 208 24.15 6.60 8.15
CA LYS A 208 24.83 6.63 6.86
C LYS A 208 24.65 5.33 6.08
N VAL A 209 24.61 5.47 4.77
CA VAL A 209 24.67 4.37 3.80
C VAL A 209 25.77 4.68 2.81
N TYR A 210 26.56 3.68 2.46
CA TYR A 210 27.65 3.77 1.51
C TYR A 210 27.32 2.92 0.29
N PHE A 211 27.33 3.52 -0.89
CA PHE A 211 27.11 2.86 -2.17
C PHE A 211 28.45 2.84 -2.91
N GLY A 212 29.18 1.73 -2.83
CA GLY A 212 30.62 1.77 -3.11
C GLY A 212 31.33 2.71 -2.13
N GLU A 213 31.98 3.76 -2.64
CA GLU A 213 32.66 4.79 -1.85
C GLU A 213 31.76 6.00 -1.56
N ALA A 214 30.66 6.14 -2.30
CA ALA A 214 29.73 7.25 -2.15
C ALA A 214 28.94 7.15 -0.83
N MET A 215 29.15 8.11 0.08
CA MET A 215 28.41 8.21 1.34
C MET A 215 27.10 8.98 1.14
N CYS A 216 26.04 8.49 1.76
CA CYS A 216 24.74 9.14 1.86
C CYS A 216 24.24 9.18 3.29
N LEU A 217 23.68 10.31 3.73
CA LEU A 217 23.00 10.45 5.02
C LEU A 217 21.48 10.39 4.82
N ILE A 218 20.81 9.59 5.63
CA ILE A 218 19.34 9.49 5.65
C ILE A 218 18.78 10.53 6.61
N GLN A 219 17.97 11.45 6.11
CA GLN A 219 17.37 12.54 6.87
C GLN A 219 15.87 12.60 6.72
#